data_AF-A0A2R3QFL3-F1
#
_entry.id   AF-A0A2R3QFL3-F1
#
_cell.length_a   1.000
_cell.length_b   1.000
_cell.length_c   1.000
_cell.angle_alpha   90.00
_cell.angle_beta   90.00
_cell.angle_gamma   90.00
#
_symmetry.space_group_name_H-M   'P 1'
#
loop_
_entity.id
_entity.type
_entity.pdbx_description
1 polymer ?
#
loop_
_entity_poly.entity_id
_entity_poly.type
_entity_poly.pdbx_seq_one_letter_code
_entity_poly.pdbx_strand_id
1 'polypeptide(L)'
;MTSATTVPDSADTGAVQSILDLKQALDALPSSSRLSQADTDAIYALAHQLVVQGRYETAYGYFSLLTLYRPTDVAYLQGLALCYRMLERYEEALNVYSFLATIDPQEVDHSIAIAECLLLQRELEEARATVELVLQFCQENPVPARSGARAQALRELLQPADAQGGTPAHA
;
A
#
# COMPACT_ATOMS: atom_id res chain seq x y z
N MET A 1 18.03 -30.80 12.68
CA MET A 1 17.70 -30.22 11.36
C MET A 1 16.46 -30.92 10.84
N THR A 2 15.29 -30.36 11.07
CA THR A 2 14.04 -30.86 10.49
C THR A 2 13.22 -29.64 10.10
N SER A 3 13.23 -29.38 8.80
CA SER A 3 12.53 -28.30 8.13
C SER A 3 11.03 -28.45 8.34
N ALA A 4 10.39 -27.37 8.79
CA ALA A 4 8.95 -27.25 8.78
C ALA A 4 8.48 -27.17 7.32
N THR A 5 7.88 -28.26 6.83
CA THR A 5 7.10 -28.25 5.60
C THR A 5 5.78 -27.56 5.89
N THR A 6 5.71 -26.26 5.62
CA THR A 6 4.45 -25.52 5.59
C THR A 6 3.65 -26.02 4.38
N VAL A 7 2.57 -26.73 4.63
CA VAL A 7 1.58 -27.12 3.62
C VAL A 7 1.00 -25.82 3.03
N PRO A 8 1.02 -25.60 1.71
CA PRO A 8 0.34 -24.46 1.11
C PRO A 8 -1.17 -24.62 1.36
N ASP A 9 -1.77 -23.61 1.97
CA ASP A 9 -3.18 -23.55 2.30
C ASP A 9 -4.02 -23.73 1.02
N SER A 10 -4.91 -24.73 1.00
CA SER A 10 -5.73 -25.08 -0.17
C SER A 10 -6.57 -23.92 -0.73
N ALA A 11 -6.85 -22.91 0.09
CA ALA A 11 -7.52 -21.68 -0.31
C ALA A 11 -6.68 -20.80 -1.25
N ASP A 12 -5.35 -20.85 -1.11
CA ASP A 12 -4.41 -20.04 -1.89
C ASP A 12 -4.20 -20.63 -3.29
N THR A 13 -4.20 -21.97 -3.40
CA THR A 13 -4.17 -22.64 -4.71
C THR A 13 -5.42 -22.34 -5.54
N GLY A 14 -6.61 -22.32 -4.92
CA GLY A 14 -7.85 -21.96 -5.62
C GLY A 14 -7.89 -20.49 -6.07
N ALA A 15 -7.29 -19.60 -5.29
CA ALA A 15 -7.12 -18.19 -5.63
C ALA A 15 -6.15 -17.96 -6.80
N VAL A 16 -4.98 -18.60 -6.75
CA VAL A 16 -3.98 -18.55 -7.84
C VAL A 16 -4.56 -19.11 -9.13
N GLN A 17 -5.31 -20.22 -9.04
CA GLN A 17 -6.03 -20.78 -10.18
C GLN A 17 -7.07 -19.79 -10.72
N SER A 18 -7.82 -19.12 -9.84
CA SER A 18 -8.81 -18.11 -10.26
C SER A 18 -8.18 -16.90 -10.96
N ILE A 19 -6.98 -16.48 -10.54
CA ILE A 19 -6.22 -15.40 -11.20
C ILE A 19 -5.70 -15.88 -12.56
N LEU A 20 -5.20 -17.11 -12.65
CA LEU A 20 -4.71 -17.69 -13.89
C LEU A 20 -5.86 -17.87 -14.89
N ASP A 21 -7.01 -18.37 -14.43
CA ASP A 21 -8.21 -18.55 -15.24
C ASP A 21 -8.74 -17.18 -15.72
N LEU A 22 -8.74 -16.16 -14.86
CA LEU A 22 -9.13 -14.79 -15.25
C LEU A 22 -8.16 -14.22 -16.30
N LYS A 23 -6.85 -14.39 -16.11
CA LYS A 23 -5.85 -13.96 -17.09
C LYS A 23 -6.00 -14.70 -18.43
N GLN A 24 -6.18 -16.02 -18.40
CA GLN A 24 -6.40 -16.81 -19.61
C GLN A 24 -7.71 -16.44 -20.32
N ALA A 25 -8.77 -16.19 -19.55
CA ALA A 25 -10.03 -15.69 -20.10
C ALA A 25 -9.81 -14.33 -20.78
N LEU A 26 -9.02 -13.44 -20.20
CA LEU A 26 -8.67 -12.15 -20.82
C LEU A 26 -7.81 -12.28 -22.07
N ASP A 27 -6.82 -13.16 -22.06
CA ASP A 27 -5.93 -13.40 -23.21
C ASP A 27 -6.68 -14.10 -24.36
N ALA A 28 -7.70 -14.92 -24.06
CA ALA A 28 -8.53 -15.60 -25.03
C ALA A 28 -9.66 -14.72 -25.60
N LEU A 29 -9.93 -13.56 -24.99
CA LEU A 29 -10.88 -12.61 -25.55
C LEU A 29 -10.29 -11.95 -26.81
N PRO A 30 -11.07 -11.81 -27.90
CA PRO A 30 -10.62 -11.04 -29.06
C PRO A 30 -10.28 -9.62 -28.62
N SER A 31 -9.28 -9.00 -29.25
CA SER A 31 -8.73 -7.68 -28.87
C SER A 31 -9.76 -6.53 -28.78
N SER A 32 -10.99 -6.78 -29.25
CA SER A 32 -12.16 -5.90 -29.17
C SER A 32 -12.97 -6.01 -27.87
N SER A 33 -12.84 -7.07 -27.08
CA SER A 33 -13.55 -7.25 -25.80
C SER A 33 -12.70 -6.75 -24.64
N ARG A 34 -12.69 -5.42 -24.48
CA ARG A 34 -12.18 -4.75 -23.28
C ARG A 34 -13.02 -5.17 -22.07
N LEU A 35 -12.39 -5.37 -20.91
CA LEU A 35 -13.12 -5.47 -19.64
C LEU A 35 -14.05 -4.25 -19.53
N SER A 36 -15.33 -4.50 -19.32
CA SER A 36 -16.28 -3.43 -19.04
C SER A 36 -15.88 -2.71 -17.75
N GLN A 37 -16.31 -1.46 -17.58
CA GLN A 37 -16.18 -0.78 -16.30
C GLN A 37 -16.78 -1.61 -15.16
N ALA A 38 -17.94 -2.22 -15.42
CA ALA A 38 -18.61 -3.09 -14.44
C ALA A 38 -17.74 -4.31 -14.06
N ASP A 39 -17.01 -4.87 -15.01
CA ASP A 39 -16.13 -6.02 -14.75
C ASP A 39 -14.93 -5.60 -13.91
N THR A 40 -14.30 -4.46 -14.23
CA THR A 40 -13.19 -3.93 -13.44
C THR A 40 -13.61 -3.52 -12.05
N ASP A 41 -14.82 -2.96 -11.88
CA ASP A 41 -15.36 -2.58 -10.58
C ASP A 41 -15.67 -3.82 -9.72
N ALA A 42 -16.19 -4.89 -10.33
CA ALA A 42 -16.43 -6.16 -9.65
C ALA A 42 -15.11 -6.83 -9.18
N ILE A 43 -14.09 -6.85 -10.05
CA ILE A 43 -12.76 -7.37 -9.70
C ILE A 43 -12.14 -6.52 -8.58
N TYR A 44 -12.27 -5.19 -8.64
CA TYR A 44 -11.78 -4.29 -7.60
C TYR A 44 -12.46 -4.54 -6.26
N ALA A 45 -13.79 -4.66 -6.25
CA ALA A 45 -14.55 -4.94 -5.03
C ALA A 45 -14.12 -6.27 -4.39
N LEU A 46 -13.91 -7.31 -5.20
CA LEU A 46 -13.41 -8.60 -4.75
C LEU A 46 -11.98 -8.50 -4.19
N ALA A 47 -11.08 -7.81 -4.88
CA ALA A 47 -9.72 -7.58 -4.42
C ALA A 47 -9.68 -6.84 -3.08
N HIS A 48 -10.51 -5.80 -2.93
CA HIS A 48 -10.64 -5.07 -1.67
C HIS A 48 -11.18 -5.97 -0.55
N GLN A 49 -12.15 -6.83 -0.84
CA GLN A 49 -12.68 -7.78 0.15
C GLN A 49 -11.61 -8.77 0.63
N LEU A 50 -10.73 -9.21 -0.27
CA LEU A 50 -9.58 -10.06 0.07
C LEU A 50 -8.57 -9.35 0.96
N VAL A 51 -8.29 -8.06 0.72
CA VAL A 51 -7.45 -7.23 1.60
C VAL A 51 -8.03 -7.18 3.01
N VAL A 52 -9.35 -6.95 3.14
CA VAL A 52 -10.04 -6.93 4.44
C VAL A 52 -9.97 -8.29 5.14
N GLN A 53 -9.95 -9.38 4.38
CA GLN A 53 -9.77 -10.75 4.91
C GLN A 53 -8.31 -11.09 5.23
N GLY A 54 -7.36 -10.19 4.99
CA GLY A 54 -5.92 -10.45 5.19
C GLY A 54 -5.29 -11.33 4.11
N ARG A 55 -6.00 -11.61 3.01
CA ARG A 55 -5.53 -12.44 1.90
C ARG A 55 -4.76 -11.61 0.87
N TYR A 56 -3.62 -11.09 1.29
CA TYR A 56 -2.85 -10.10 0.51
C TYR A 56 -2.25 -10.68 -0.77
N GLU A 57 -1.81 -11.94 -0.80
CA GLU A 57 -1.22 -12.57 -1.98
C GLU A 57 -2.24 -12.72 -3.11
N THR A 58 -3.46 -13.14 -2.77
CA THR A 58 -4.55 -13.23 -3.75
C THR A 58 -4.98 -11.83 -4.20
N ALA A 59 -5.14 -10.89 -3.27
CA ALA A 59 -5.51 -9.51 -3.59
C ALA A 59 -4.47 -8.86 -4.52
N TYR A 60 -3.18 -9.10 -4.28
CA TYR A 60 -2.08 -8.66 -5.11
C TYR A 60 -2.25 -9.11 -6.56
N GLY A 61 -2.63 -10.36 -6.81
CA GLY A 61 -2.88 -10.86 -8.17
C GLY A 61 -4.00 -10.10 -8.89
N TYR A 62 -5.12 -9.84 -8.20
CA TYR A 62 -6.22 -9.06 -8.77
C TYR A 62 -5.86 -7.59 -9.00
N PHE A 63 -5.19 -6.94 -8.05
CA PHE A 63 -4.73 -5.56 -8.22
C PHE A 63 -3.70 -5.44 -9.34
N SER A 64 -2.78 -6.40 -9.46
CA SER A 64 -1.78 -6.43 -10.54
C SER A 64 -2.44 -6.51 -11.91
N LEU A 65 -3.50 -7.32 -12.05
CA LEU A 65 -4.29 -7.43 -13.27
C LEU A 65 -5.03 -6.11 -13.58
N LEU A 66 -5.64 -5.51 -12.57
CA LEU A 66 -6.31 -4.22 -12.71
C LEU A 66 -5.35 -3.09 -13.13
N THR A 67 -4.14 -3.04 -12.55
CA THR A 67 -3.11 -2.08 -12.94
C THR A 67 -2.53 -2.36 -14.31
N LEU A 68 -2.46 -3.62 -14.76
CA LEU A 68 -2.07 -3.95 -16.13
C LEU A 68 -3.09 -3.42 -17.14
N TYR A 69 -4.38 -3.48 -16.79
CA TYR A 69 -5.47 -3.02 -17.63
C TYR A 69 -5.62 -1.48 -17.62
N ARG A 70 -5.53 -0.86 -16.45
CA ARG A 70 -5.51 0.60 -16.27
C ARG A 70 -4.35 1.02 -15.35
N PRO A 71 -3.17 1.30 -15.93
CA PRO A 71 -1.96 1.56 -15.15
C PRO A 71 -1.94 2.89 -14.40
N THR A 72 -2.86 3.80 -14.70
CA THR A 72 -2.94 5.13 -14.10
C THR A 72 -4.14 5.29 -13.16
N ASP A 73 -4.88 4.21 -12.88
CA ASP A 73 -6.00 4.28 -11.96
C ASP A 73 -5.49 4.30 -10.52
N VAL A 74 -5.73 5.41 -9.82
CA VAL A 74 -5.25 5.66 -8.46
C VAL A 74 -5.76 4.61 -7.49
N ALA A 75 -7.01 4.18 -7.61
CA ALA A 75 -7.59 3.20 -6.68
C ALA A 75 -6.93 1.83 -6.82
N TYR A 76 -6.56 1.44 -8.04
CA TYR A 76 -5.90 0.16 -8.31
C TYR A 76 -4.45 0.18 -7.83
N LEU A 77 -3.75 1.29 -8.09
CA LEU A 77 -2.38 1.50 -7.61
C LEU A 77 -2.31 1.55 -6.09
N GLN A 78 -3.26 2.19 -5.41
CA GLN A 78 -3.34 2.22 -3.95
C GLN A 78 -3.54 0.82 -3.37
N GLY A 79 -4.45 0.03 -3.96
CA GLY A 79 -4.66 -1.36 -3.58
C GLY A 79 -3.42 -2.23 -3.79
N LEU A 80 -2.73 -2.04 -4.91
CA LEU A 80 -1.47 -2.73 -5.22
C LEU A 80 -0.36 -2.38 -4.21
N ALA A 81 -0.16 -1.09 -3.93
CA ALA A 81 0.84 -0.61 -2.99
C ALA A 81 0.59 -1.12 -1.56
N LEU A 82 -0.68 -1.13 -1.15
CA LEU A 82 -1.09 -1.69 0.13
C LEU A 82 -0.77 -3.19 0.20
N CYS A 83 -1.07 -3.95 -0.86
CA CYS A 83 -0.73 -5.37 -0.91
C CYS A 83 0.78 -5.60 -0.82
N TYR A 84 1.60 -4.85 -1.57
CA TYR A 84 3.07 -4.93 -1.44
C TYR A 84 3.53 -4.67 -0.01
N ARG A 85 3.03 -3.63 0.63
CA ARG A 85 3.38 -3.30 2.02
C ARG A 85 2.99 -4.40 3.00
N MET A 86 1.79 -4.97 2.86
CA MET A 86 1.31 -6.05 3.74
C MET A 86 2.03 -7.37 3.50
N LEU A 87 2.59 -7.57 2.31
CA LEU A 87 3.47 -8.69 1.96
C LEU A 87 4.95 -8.42 2.31
N GLU A 88 5.24 -7.34 3.03
CA GLU A 88 6.60 -6.92 3.42
C GLU A 88 7.55 -6.62 2.24
N ARG A 89 6.97 -6.40 1.05
CA ARG A 89 7.67 -6.01 -0.18
C ARG A 89 7.79 -4.49 -0.24
N TYR A 90 8.56 -3.94 0.68
CA TYR A 90 8.58 -2.50 0.95
C TYR A 90 9.19 -1.66 -0.17
N GLU A 91 10.20 -2.18 -0.89
CA GLU A 91 10.80 -1.47 -2.03
C GLU A 91 9.78 -1.27 -3.16
N GLU A 92 9.03 -2.33 -3.51
CA GLU A 92 7.98 -2.21 -4.52
C GLU A 92 6.82 -1.32 -4.05
N ALA A 93 6.46 -1.39 -2.77
CA ALA A 93 5.48 -0.48 -2.18
C ALA A 93 5.92 0.99 -2.31
N LEU A 94 7.19 1.30 -1.98
CA LEU A 94 7.76 2.63 -2.11
C LEU A 94 7.70 3.14 -3.55
N ASN A 95 8.02 2.30 -4.53
CA ASN A 95 7.95 2.69 -5.93
C ASN A 95 6.53 3.07 -6.35
N VAL A 96 5.52 2.27 -5.97
CA VAL A 96 4.13 2.56 -6.32
C VAL A 96 3.61 3.78 -5.55
N TYR A 97 3.90 3.91 -4.25
CA TYR A 97 3.49 5.09 -3.48
C TYR A 97 4.18 6.38 -3.96
N SER A 98 5.44 6.31 -4.38
CA SER A 98 6.15 7.47 -4.95
C SER A 98 5.53 7.91 -6.28
N PHE A 99 5.13 6.95 -7.11
CA PHE A 99 4.38 7.23 -8.33
C PHE A 99 3.02 7.88 -8.03
N LEU A 100 2.28 7.35 -7.06
CA LEU A 100 1.02 7.92 -6.59
C LEU A 100 1.18 9.36 -6.07
N ALA A 101 2.20 9.62 -5.24
CA ALA A 101 2.50 10.96 -4.74
C ALA A 101 2.91 11.94 -5.86
N THR A 102 3.44 11.43 -6.98
CA THR A 102 3.77 12.26 -8.15
C THR A 102 2.53 12.62 -8.96
N ILE A 103 1.56 11.71 -9.09
CA ILE A 103 0.32 11.94 -9.85
C ILE A 103 -0.68 12.77 -9.04
N ASP A 104 -0.79 12.48 -7.74
CA ASP A 104 -1.67 13.17 -6.80
C ASP A 104 -0.89 13.71 -5.60
N PRO A 105 -0.17 14.83 -5.77
CA PRO A 105 0.64 15.43 -4.71
C PRO A 105 -0.18 16.07 -3.60
N GLN A 106 -1.50 16.21 -3.77
CA GLN A 106 -2.39 16.75 -2.74
C GLN A 106 -2.81 15.67 -1.75
N GLU A 107 -2.74 14.39 -2.14
CA GLU A 107 -3.07 13.27 -1.28
C GLU A 107 -1.86 12.85 -0.43
N VAL A 108 -1.81 13.40 0.77
CA VAL A 108 -0.75 13.24 1.74
C VAL A 108 -0.68 11.82 2.30
N ASP A 109 -1.78 11.05 2.25
CA ASP A 109 -1.78 9.66 2.72
C ASP A 109 -0.78 8.78 1.96
N HIS A 110 -0.44 9.12 0.70
CA HIS A 110 0.62 8.44 -0.06
C HIS A 110 2.00 8.69 0.56
N SER A 111 2.33 9.93 0.87
CA SER A 111 3.62 10.30 1.50
C SER A 111 3.74 9.76 2.92
N ILE A 112 2.63 9.68 3.66
CA ILE A 112 2.58 9.01 4.96
C ILE A 112 2.89 7.51 4.80
N ALA A 113 2.30 6.86 3.78
CA ALA A 113 2.59 5.46 3.50
C ALA A 113 4.05 5.22 3.09
N ILE A 114 4.69 6.16 2.37
CA ILE A 114 6.14 6.14 2.08
C ILE A 114 6.94 6.16 3.39
N ALA A 115 6.66 7.11 4.28
CA ALA A 115 7.34 7.21 5.57
C ALA A 115 7.18 5.92 6.42
N GLU A 116 6.00 5.31 6.41
CA GLU A 116 5.76 4.03 7.08
C GLU A 116 6.60 2.89 6.48
N CYS A 117 6.69 2.82 5.16
CA CYS A 117 7.52 1.81 4.49
C CYS A 117 9.01 2.00 4.81
N LEU A 118 9.52 3.24 4.80
CA LEU A 118 10.90 3.56 5.18
C LEU A 118 11.18 3.18 6.64
N LEU A 119 10.23 3.46 7.54
CA LEU A 119 10.32 3.07 8.95
C LEU A 119 10.41 1.55 9.11
N LEU A 120 9.60 0.79 8.38
CA LEU A 120 9.62 -0.68 8.39
C LEU A 120 10.93 -1.25 7.81
N GLN A 121 11.54 -0.55 6.84
CA GLN A 121 12.88 -0.87 6.33
C GLN A 121 14.03 -0.42 7.24
N ARG A 122 13.74 0.25 8.36
CA ARG A 122 14.71 0.84 9.30
C ARG A 122 15.53 2.00 8.71
N GLU A 123 15.04 2.62 7.65
CA GLU A 123 15.61 3.84 7.08
C GLU A 123 15.09 5.08 7.83
N LEU A 124 15.50 5.19 9.10
CA LEU A 124 14.92 6.15 10.05
C LEU A 124 15.12 7.61 9.64
N GLU A 125 16.29 7.95 9.08
CA GLU A 125 16.60 9.31 8.64
C GLU A 125 15.70 9.76 7.49
N GLU A 126 15.51 8.91 6.48
CA GLU A 126 14.65 9.20 5.32
C GLU A 126 13.18 9.23 5.72
N ALA A 127 12.75 8.29 6.58
CA ALA A 127 11.40 8.29 7.13
C ALA A 127 11.12 9.61 7.86
N ARG A 128 12.07 10.09 8.68
CA ARG A 128 11.93 11.33 9.44
C ARG A 128 11.85 12.56 8.54
N ALA A 129 12.73 12.67 7.56
CA ALA A 129 12.69 13.75 6.58
C ALA A 129 11.35 13.78 5.83
N THR A 130 10.83 12.61 5.46
CA THR A 130 9.53 12.48 4.78
C THR A 130 8.38 12.93 5.67
N VAL A 131 8.37 12.53 6.95
CA VAL A 131 7.33 12.94 7.91
C VAL A 131 7.38 14.45 8.16
N GLU A 132 8.57 15.04 8.26
CA GLU A 132 8.72 16.49 8.45
C GLU A 132 8.16 17.29 7.26
N LEU A 133 8.44 16.85 6.03
CA LEU A 133 7.85 17.43 4.81
C LEU A 133 6.33 17.32 4.79
N VAL A 134 5.80 16.14 5.14
CA VAL A 134 4.35 15.91 5.23
C VAL A 134 3.71 16.87 6.24
N LEU A 135 4.31 17.03 7.43
CA LEU A 135 3.76 17.90 8.47
C LEU A 135 3.81 19.38 8.08
N GLN A 136 4.84 19.82 7.35
CA GLN A 136 4.88 21.18 6.79
C GLN A 136 3.75 21.38 5.78
N PHE A 137 3.58 20.44 4.85
CA PHE A 137 2.50 20.50 3.87
C PHE A 137 1.12 20.55 4.53
N CYS A 138 0.90 19.76 5.60
CA CYS A 138 -0.34 19.76 6.37
C CYS A 138 -0.62 21.09 7.10
N GLN A 139 0.40 21.89 7.42
CA GLN A 139 0.22 23.20 8.04
C GLN A 139 -0.17 24.27 7.02
N GLU A 140 0.34 24.14 5.80
CA GLU A 140 0.13 25.10 4.72
C GLU A 140 -1.17 24.83 3.94
N ASN A 141 -1.66 23.59 3.96
CA ASN A 141 -2.79 23.13 3.15
C ASN A 141 -3.91 22.50 3.98
N PRO A 142 -5.18 22.69 3.60
CA PRO A 142 -6.31 22.06 4.29
C PRO A 142 -6.34 20.56 3.98
N VAL A 143 -5.76 19.76 4.88
CA VAL A 143 -5.72 18.29 4.79
C VAL A 143 -6.66 17.65 5.83
N PRO A 144 -7.10 16.39 5.62
CA PRO A 144 -7.87 15.67 6.62
C PRO A 144 -7.11 15.58 7.96
N ALA A 145 -7.80 15.90 9.06
CA ALA A 145 -7.20 15.90 10.41
C ALA A 145 -6.56 14.54 10.78
N ARG A 146 -7.12 13.44 10.28
CA ARG A 146 -6.58 12.08 10.47
C ARG A 146 -5.16 11.93 9.91
N SER A 147 -4.87 12.55 8.77
CA SER A 147 -3.58 12.43 8.08
C SER A 147 -2.51 13.19 8.85
N GLY A 148 -2.84 14.41 9.31
CA GLY A 148 -1.96 15.18 10.21
C GLY A 148 -1.68 14.46 11.53
N ALA A 149 -2.71 13.88 12.18
CA ALA A 149 -2.53 13.11 13.41
C ALA A 149 -1.64 11.87 13.21
N ARG A 150 -1.80 11.17 12.08
CA ARG A 150 -0.98 10.01 11.72
C ARG A 150 0.48 10.41 11.48
N ALA A 151 0.73 11.50 10.77
CA ALA A 151 2.08 12.02 10.57
C ALA A 151 2.74 12.46 11.89
N GLN A 152 1.98 13.06 12.82
CA GLN A 152 2.48 13.42 14.15
C GLN A 152 2.89 12.18 14.96
N ALA A 153 2.07 11.12 14.93
CA ALA A 153 2.39 9.85 15.59
C ALA A 153 3.67 9.22 15.02
N LEU A 154 3.86 9.24 13.69
CA LEU A 154 5.11 8.77 13.07
C LEU A 154 6.31 9.60 13.49
N ARG A 155 6.17 10.92 13.62
CA ARG A 155 7.25 11.79 14.10
C ARG A 155 7.68 11.42 15.50
N GLU A 156 6.72 11.15 16.40
CA GLU A 156 7.00 10.74 17.79
C GLU A 156 7.72 9.39 17.86
N LEU A 157 7.31 8.43 17.02
CA LEU A 157 7.98 7.12 16.91
C LEU A 157 9.43 7.22 16.40
N LEU A 158 9.70 8.21 15.54
CA LEU A 158 11.02 8.45 14.94
C LEU A 158 11.92 9.34 15.80
N GLN A 159 11.45 9.84 16.95
CA GLN A 159 12.32 10.56 17.87
C GLN A 159 13.33 9.59 18.51
N PRO A 160 14.63 9.97 18.58
CA PRO A 160 15.58 9.19 19.34
C PRO A 160 15.13 9.11 20.81
N ALA A 161 15.24 7.93 21.41
CA ALA A 161 14.77 7.64 22.78
C ALA A 161 15.28 8.63 23.83
N ASP A 162 16.41 9.30 23.57
CA ASP A 162 17.01 10.31 24.43
C ASP A 162 16.17 11.59 24.57
N ALA A 163 15.21 11.83 23.67
CA ALA A 163 14.29 12.98 23.77
C ALA A 163 13.10 12.76 24.72
N GLN A 164 12.81 11.50 25.09
CA GLN A 164 11.72 11.17 26.02
C GLN A 164 12.15 11.19 27.51
N GLY A 165 13.43 11.43 27.80
CA GLY A 165 13.98 11.53 29.17
C GLY A 165 14.05 12.96 29.75
N GLY A 166 13.52 13.96 29.06
CA GLY A 166 13.77 15.38 29.33
C GLY A 166 12.55 16.19 29.77
N THR A 167 11.77 15.74 30.76
CA THR A 167 11.03 16.69 31.59
C THR A 167 11.34 16.44 33.07
N PRO A 168 12.15 17.31 33.69
CA PRO A 168 11.93 17.65 35.08
C PRO A 168 11.45 19.10 35.19
N ALA A 169 10.36 19.23 35.96
CA ALA A 169 10.00 20.38 36.79
C ALA A 169 9.58 21.68 36.09
N HIS A 170 8.27 21.83 35.89
CA HIS A 170 7.64 23.12 36.14
C HIS A 170 7.65 23.39 37.65
N ALA A 171 8.35 24.49 38.00
CA ALA A 171 8.17 25.43 39.13
C ALA A 171 8.03 24.89 40.56
#